data_AF-A0A2V9L6J8-F1
#
_entry.id   AF-A0A2V9L6J8-F1
#
_cell.length_a   1.000
_cell.length_b   1.000
_cell.length_c   1.000
_cell.angle_alpha   90.00
_cell.angle_beta   90.00
_cell.angle_gamma   90.00
#
_symmetry.space_group_name_H-M   'P 1'
#
loop_
_entity.id
_entity.type
_entity.pdbx_description
1 polymer ?
#
loop_
_entity_poly.entity_id
_entity_poly.type
_entity_poly.pdbx_seq_one_letter_code
_entity_poly.pdbx_strand_id
1 'polypeptide(L)'
;MKAFGKIAVAVLVLYVGVLAGFLAVMRNPTLFGKVMRRVPEPVFVVIPFKRLWFIARAGRLQPGDAAPDFDLRGQDKKSRVRLASFRGREPVVLIFGSYT
;
A
#
# COMPACT_ATOMS: atom_id res chain seq x y z
N MET A 1 6.04 -25.73 -32.27
CA MET A 1 6.54 -24.37 -31.92
C MET A 1 5.43 -23.32 -31.80
N LYS A 2 4.55 -23.14 -32.80
CA LYS A 2 3.48 -22.10 -32.76
C LYS A 2 2.45 -22.26 -31.63
N ALA A 3 2.07 -23.49 -31.29
CA ALA A 3 1.13 -23.77 -30.20
C ALA A 3 1.71 -23.44 -28.81
N PHE A 4 2.99 -23.75 -28.59
CA PHE A 4 3.69 -23.43 -27.35
C PHE A 4 3.77 -21.91 -27.11
N GLY A 5 4.04 -21.13 -28.18
CA GLY A 5 4.00 -19.67 -28.10
C GLY A 5 2.63 -19.12 -27.70
N LYS A 6 1.54 -19.66 -28.26
CA LYS A 6 0.17 -19.25 -27.89
C LYS A 6 -0.15 -19.57 -26.42
N ILE A 7 0.25 -20.74 -25.95
CA ILE A 7 0.04 -21.14 -24.54
C ILE A 7 0.85 -20.23 -23.62
N ALA A 8 2.11 -19.96 -23.92
CA ALA A 8 2.95 -19.07 -23.12
C ALA A 8 2.36 -17.66 -23.04
N VAL A 9 1.86 -17.12 -24.16
CA VAL A 9 1.18 -15.82 -24.18
C VAL A 9 -0.10 -15.84 -23.34
N ALA A 10 -0.92 -16.88 -23.46
CA ALA A 10 -2.15 -17.01 -22.67
C ALA A 10 -1.86 -17.05 -21.17
N VAL A 11 -0.84 -17.81 -20.75
CA VAL A 11 -0.39 -17.88 -19.36
C VAL A 11 0.12 -16.52 -18.88
N LEU A 12 0.91 -15.82 -19.69
CA LEU A 12 1.41 -14.49 -19.35
C LEU A 12 0.27 -13.48 -19.18
N VAL A 13 -0.70 -13.47 -20.09
CA VAL A 13 -1.88 -12.58 -20.01
C VAL A 13 -2.69 -12.88 -18.75
N LEU A 14 -2.93 -14.16 -18.45
CA LEU A 14 -3.62 -14.56 -17.23
C LEU A 14 -2.86 -14.08 -15.98
N TYR A 15 -1.54 -14.28 -15.95
CA TYR A 15 -0.70 -13.85 -14.84
C TYR A 15 -0.75 -12.34 -14.63
N VAL A 16 -0.60 -11.55 -15.71
CA VAL A 16 -0.71 -10.08 -15.65
C VAL A 16 -2.11 -9.64 -15.21
N GLY A 17 -3.16 -10.34 -15.67
CA GLY A 17 -4.53 -10.10 -15.23
C GLY A 17 -4.72 -10.32 -13.73
N VAL A 18 -4.14 -11.40 -13.18
CA VAL A 18 -4.14 -11.67 -11.74
C VAL A 18 -3.39 -10.58 -10.98
N LEU A 19 -2.21 -10.15 -11.47
CA LEU A 19 -1.46 -9.04 -10.85
C LEU A 19 -2.25 -7.73 -10.84
N ALA A 20 -2.92 -7.40 -11.95
CA ALA A 20 -3.77 -6.22 -12.05
C ALA A 20 -4.97 -6.30 -11.09
N GLY A 21 -5.58 -7.48 -10.96
CA GLY A 21 -6.65 -7.73 -10.00
C GLY A 21 -6.20 -7.49 -8.55
N PHE A 22 -5.06 -8.05 -8.16
CA PHE A 22 -4.46 -7.78 -6.84
C PHE A 22 -4.14 -6.31 -6.63
N LEU A 23 -3.58 -5.64 -7.64
CA LEU A 23 -3.29 -4.20 -7.58
C LEU A 23 -4.56 -3.38 -7.33
N ALA A 24 -5.66 -3.71 -7.99
CA ALA A 24 -6.96 -3.05 -7.80
C ALA A 24 -7.51 -3.30 -6.39
N VAL A 25 -7.42 -4.53 -5.89
CA VAL A 25 -7.83 -4.89 -4.52
C VAL A 25 -7.03 -4.11 -3.47
N MET A 26 -5.71 -3.99 -3.64
CA MET A 26 -4.84 -3.27 -2.70
C MET A 26 -5.14 -1.77 -2.59
N ARG A 27 -5.71 -1.15 -3.63
CA ARG A 27 -6.12 0.27 -3.57
C ARG A 27 -7.27 0.51 -2.59
N ASN A 28 -8.06 -0.52 -2.27
CA ASN A 28 -9.19 -0.42 -1.34
C ASN A 28 -8.92 -1.21 -0.04
N PRO A 29 -8.73 -0.54 1.11
CA PRO A 29 -8.32 -1.20 2.36
C PRO A 29 -9.34 -2.22 2.88
N THR A 30 -10.63 -1.98 2.67
CA THR A 30 -11.69 -2.90 3.14
C THR A 30 -11.76 -4.18 2.30
N LEU A 31 -11.58 -4.06 0.98
CA LEU A 31 -11.54 -5.21 0.07
C LEU A 31 -10.26 -6.01 0.26
N PHE A 32 -9.13 -5.32 0.46
CA PHE A 32 -7.85 -5.96 0.71
C PHE A 32 -7.92 -6.96 1.88
N GLY A 33 -8.39 -6.53 3.05
CA GLY A 33 -8.50 -7.42 4.21
C GLY A 33 -9.42 -8.63 3.97
N LYS A 34 -10.55 -8.43 3.28
CA LYS A 34 -11.50 -9.51 2.95
C LYS A 34 -10.92 -10.54 1.98
N VAL A 35 -10.17 -10.10 0.97
CA VAL A 35 -9.57 -10.96 -0.06
C VAL A 35 -8.36 -11.67 0.51
N MET A 36 -7.42 -10.95 1.13
CA MET A 36 -6.16 -11.51 1.63
C MET A 36 -6.36 -12.60 2.68
N ARG A 37 -7.43 -12.52 3.48
CA ARG A 37 -7.79 -13.58 4.44
C ARG A 37 -8.04 -14.95 3.79
N ARG A 38 -8.32 -15.00 2.49
CA ARG A 38 -8.61 -16.22 1.73
C ARG A 38 -7.47 -16.62 0.78
N VAL A 39 -6.42 -15.82 0.70
CA VAL A 39 -5.29 -16.11 -0.20
C VAL A 39 -4.41 -17.18 0.46
N PRO A 40 -4.20 -18.35 -0.18
CA PRO A 40 -3.37 -19.40 0.38
C PRO A 40 -1.88 -19.04 0.27
N GLU A 41 -1.07 -19.58 1.19
CA GLU A 41 0.36 -19.26 1.31
C GLU A 41 1.20 -19.45 0.03
N PRO A 42 1.00 -20.49 -0.81
CA PRO A 42 1.80 -20.67 -2.03
C PRO A 42 1.72 -19.50 -3.01
N VAL A 43 0.61 -18.75 -2.98
CA VAL A 43 0.42 -17.57 -3.84
C VAL A 43 1.42 -16.47 -3.49
N PHE A 44 1.90 -16.39 -2.24
CA PHE A 44 2.88 -15.40 -1.79
C PHE A 44 4.27 -15.58 -2.39
N VAL A 45 4.59 -16.79 -2.86
CA VAL A 45 5.85 -17.08 -3.57
C VAL A 45 5.75 -16.63 -5.04
N VAL A 46 4.58 -16.79 -5.64
CA VAL A 46 4.35 -16.56 -7.09
C VAL A 46 4.04 -15.09 -7.39
N ILE A 47 3.34 -14.41 -6.48
CA ILE A 47 2.89 -13.04 -6.67
C ILE A 47 3.82 -12.07 -5.92
N PRO A 48 4.36 -11.03 -6.58
CA PRO A 48 5.24 -10.04 -5.96
C PRO A 48 4.46 -9.04 -5.08
N PHE A 49 3.80 -9.51 -4.02
CA PHE A 49 2.92 -8.71 -3.15
C PHE A 49 3.59 -7.44 -2.62
N LYS A 50 4.87 -7.51 -2.21
CA LYS A 50 5.62 -6.34 -1.73
C LYS A 50 5.66 -5.23 -2.79
N ARG A 51 5.98 -5.56 -4.05
CA ARG A 51 6.06 -4.58 -5.13
C ARG A 51 4.68 -4.01 -5.44
N LEU A 52 3.67 -4.87 -5.58
CA LEU A 52 2.29 -4.44 -5.84
C LEU A 52 1.77 -3.50 -4.74
N TRP A 53 2.09 -3.78 -3.48
CA TRP A 53 1.66 -2.95 -2.35
C TRP A 53 2.21 -1.54 -2.43
N PHE A 54 3.53 -1.40 -2.65
CA PHE A 54 4.14 -0.07 -2.80
C PHE A 54 3.62 0.67 -4.02
N ILE A 55 3.34 0.00 -5.13
CA ILE A 55 2.75 0.64 -6.32
C ILE A 55 1.30 1.07 -6.05
N ALA A 56 0.48 0.21 -5.44
CA ALA A 56 -0.94 0.46 -5.21
C ALA A 56 -1.19 1.54 -4.15
N ARG A 57 -0.29 1.69 -3.18
CA ARG A 57 -0.43 2.57 -2.02
C ARG A 57 0.57 3.73 -2.01
N ALA A 58 1.36 3.90 -3.08
CA ALA A 58 2.22 5.06 -3.24
C ALA A 58 1.37 6.34 -3.12
N GLY A 59 1.75 7.20 -2.18
CA GLY A 59 1.27 8.57 -2.12
C GLY A 59 1.92 9.43 -3.21
N ARG A 60 1.58 10.72 -3.23
CA ARG A 60 2.21 11.71 -4.12
C ARG A 60 3.31 12.52 -3.43
N LEU A 61 3.56 12.28 -2.14
CA LEU A 61 4.54 13.01 -1.35
C LEU A 61 5.96 12.54 -1.69
N GLN A 62 6.84 13.49 -2.00
CA GLN A 62 8.23 13.25 -2.36
C GLN A 62 9.20 13.85 -1.32
N PRO A 63 10.44 13.36 -1.23
CA PRO A 63 11.47 13.98 -0.40
C PRO A 63 11.67 15.46 -0.79
N GLY A 64 11.65 16.35 0.20
CA GLY A 64 11.75 17.80 0.00
C GLY A 64 10.39 18.51 -0.07
N ASP A 65 9.29 17.79 -0.33
CA ASP A 65 7.95 18.36 -0.23
C ASP A 65 7.63 18.77 1.22
N ALA A 66 6.86 19.84 1.37
CA ALA A 66 6.32 20.20 2.68
C ALA A 66 5.37 19.09 3.16
N ALA A 67 5.66 18.54 4.35
CA ALA A 67 4.78 17.54 4.97
C ALA A 67 3.36 18.12 5.16
N PRO A 68 2.30 17.42 4.69
CA PRO A 68 0.92 17.88 4.85
C PRO A 68 0.58 18.08 6.33
N ASP A 69 -0.07 19.20 6.65
CA ASP A 69 -0.42 19.50 8.03
C ASP A 69 -1.55 18.58 8.51
N PHE A 70 -1.55 18.31 9.81
CA PHE A 70 -2.63 17.61 10.49
C PHE A 70 -2.86 18.24 11.86
N ASP A 71 -4.06 18.06 12.38
CA ASP A 71 -4.43 18.46 13.73
C ASP A 71 -5.11 17.26 14.40
N LEU A 72 -4.34 16.56 15.23
CA LEU A 72 -4.77 15.32 15.88
C LEU A 72 -4.95 15.56 17.38
N ARG A 73 -5.96 14.89 17.94
CA ARG A 73 -6.17 14.86 19.38
C ARG A 73 -5.13 13.94 20.03
N GLY A 74 -4.54 14.39 21.13
CA GLY A 74 -3.65 13.56 21.92
C GLY A 74 -4.38 12.38 22.58
N GLN A 75 -3.62 11.40 23.04
CA GLN A 75 -4.16 10.20 23.71
C GLN A 75 -4.97 10.54 24.96
N ASP A 76 -4.60 11.62 25.66
CA ASP A 76 -5.30 12.18 26.83
C ASP A 76 -6.69 12.76 26.53
N LYS A 77 -7.07 12.85 25.24
CA LYS A 77 -8.28 13.49 24.74
C LYS A 77 -8.41 14.97 25.13
N LYS A 78 -7.39 15.64 25.63
CA LYS A 78 -7.43 17.06 26.00
C LYS A 78 -6.47 17.88 25.16
N SER A 79 -5.26 17.37 24.97
CA SER A 79 -4.26 17.99 24.11
C SER A 79 -4.61 17.83 22.64
N ARG A 80 -4.07 18.75 21.84
CA ARG A 80 -4.06 18.68 20.38
C ARG A 80 -2.63 18.88 19.91
N VAL A 81 -2.25 18.14 18.88
CA VAL A 81 -0.94 18.22 18.25
C VAL A 81 -1.16 18.61 16.80
N ARG A 82 -0.58 19.75 16.40
CA ARG A 82 -0.58 20.21 15.01
C ARG A 82 0.83 20.07 14.44
N LEU A 83 0.99 19.39 13.30
CA LEU A 83 2.33 19.17 12.73
C LEU A 83 3.05 20.49 12.43
N ALA A 84 2.32 21.48 11.93
CA ALA A 84 2.90 22.78 11.58
C ALA A 84 3.56 23.52 12.76
N SER A 85 3.23 23.22 14.03
CA SER A 85 3.84 23.90 15.19
C SER A 85 5.31 23.57 15.41
N PHE A 86 5.81 22.47 14.81
CA PHE A 86 7.20 22.02 14.93
C PHE A 86 8.09 22.51 13.77
N ARG A 87 7.49 23.04 12.69
CA ARG A 87 8.23 23.45 11.50
C ARG A 87 9.29 24.51 11.84
N GLY A 88 10.54 24.26 11.44
CA GLY A 88 11.66 25.17 11.66
C GLY A 88 12.19 25.21 13.11
N ARG A 89 11.62 24.42 14.03
CA ARG A 89 12.10 24.33 15.41
C ARG A 89 12.91 23.06 15.65
N GLU A 90 12.42 21.93 15.17
CA GLU A 90 13.06 20.62 15.36
C GLU A 90 12.66 19.62 14.28
N PRO A 91 13.48 18.58 14.01
CA PRO A 91 13.09 17.46 13.17
C PRO A 91 11.97 16.64 13.80
N VAL A 92 10.99 16.22 13.00
CA VAL A 92 9.84 15.43 13.46
C VAL A 92 9.80 14.09 12.73
N VAL A 93 9.62 12.99 13.49
CA VAL A 93 9.41 11.64 12.95
C VAL A 93 7.95 11.24 13.14
N LEU A 94 7.30 10.77 12.07
CA LEU A 94 5.92 10.29 12.10
C LEU A 94 5.88 8.76 12.11
N ILE A 95 5.22 8.20 13.13
CA ILE A 95 5.00 6.75 13.25
C ILE A 95 3.50 6.49 13.11
N PHE A 96 3.11 5.74 12.08
CA PHE A 96 1.71 5.36 11.84
C PHE A 96 1.49 3.92 12.29
N GLY A 97 0.48 3.68 13.13
CA GLY A 97 0.17 2.34 13.64
C GLY A 97 -1.18 2.27 14.36
N SER A 98 -1.58 1.05 14.72
CA SER A 98 -2.76 0.75 15.54
C SER A 98 -2.44 -0.43 16.47
N TYR A 99 -3.23 -0.59 17.54
CA TYR A 99 -3.09 -1.68 18.53
C TYR A 99 -3.69 -3.02 18.07
N THR A 100 -3.98 -3.17 16.77
CA THR A 100 -4.79 -4.27 16.20
C THR A 100 -3.97 -5.16 15.29
#